data_AF-A0A061FT28-F1
#
_entry.id   AF-A0A061FT28-F1
#
_cell.length_a   1.000
_cell.length_b   1.000
_cell.length_c   1.000
_cell.angle_alpha   90.00
_cell.angle_beta   90.00
_cell.angle_gamma   90.00
#
_symmetry.space_group_name_H-M   'P 1'
#
loop_
_entity.id
_entity.type
_entity.pdbx_description
1 polymer ?
#
loop_
_entity_poly.entity_id
_entity_poly.type
_entity_poly.pdbx_seq_one_letter_code
_entity_poly.pdbx_strand_id
1 'polypeptide(L)'
;MAELEDNKAKSSSGSMFFNRSLTMHATAAESNPPKVHFLLNNPSLNRAASISKIYNSIDSVKGKVRKLCSLFESAKSSLSSSSLTASPKESVPKVVLRPAKSIGYSSSFSSSFNSPLIRLPGTEDRIVVYITSLRGIRRTYEDCYAVRMIFRGFRVWVDERDISMDAAYRKELQSVLKEKNVSLPQVFIKGKYVGGADAIKSMFEVGELAKILDGFPRRQPGFVCEACGDVRFVPCGNCSGSRKVFDEDEGLLKRCLECNENGLIRCPDCCS
;
A
#
# COMPACT_ATOMS: atom_id res chain seq x y z
N MET A 1 2.66 81.29 -30.20
CA MET A 1 3.00 82.09 -29.01
C MET A 1 2.97 81.11 -27.85
N ALA A 2 4.08 80.52 -27.40
CA ALA A 2 5.23 81.13 -26.69
C ALA A 2 4.72 81.84 -25.40
N GLU A 3 5.11 81.53 -24.15
CA GLU A 3 6.38 81.07 -23.53
C GLU A 3 6.09 80.46 -22.11
N LEU A 4 6.84 79.44 -21.63
CA LEU A 4 7.88 79.43 -20.55
C LEU A 4 7.34 79.68 -19.11
N GLU A 5 7.77 79.10 -17.98
CA GLU A 5 8.83 78.18 -17.51
C GLU A 5 8.40 77.77 -16.06
N ASP A 6 8.45 76.51 -15.63
CA ASP A 6 9.57 75.74 -15.03
C ASP A 6 9.72 75.88 -13.49
N ASN A 7 9.65 74.75 -12.77
CA ASN A 7 10.32 74.53 -11.49
C ASN A 7 10.42 73.03 -11.11
N LYS A 8 11.68 72.62 -10.92
CA LYS A 8 12.28 71.32 -10.55
C LYS A 8 12.21 71.15 -9.01
N ALA A 9 12.17 69.99 -8.34
CA ALA A 9 13.08 68.85 -8.40
C ALA A 9 12.69 67.68 -7.44
N LYS A 10 13.04 66.43 -7.84
CA LYS A 10 13.56 65.24 -7.08
C LYS A 10 12.69 64.58 -5.97
N SER A 11 12.70 63.28 -5.69
CA SER A 11 13.27 62.00 -6.18
C SER A 11 12.63 60.90 -5.29
N SER A 12 12.23 59.70 -5.75
CA SER A 12 13.11 58.52 -5.83
C SER A 12 12.39 57.35 -6.54
N SER A 13 13.14 56.66 -7.40
CA SER A 13 12.72 55.50 -8.17
C SER A 13 13.08 54.19 -7.45
N GLY A 14 12.16 53.24 -7.37
CA GLY A 14 12.44 51.85 -7.05
C GLY A 14 11.96 50.94 -8.18
N SER A 15 12.87 50.53 -9.06
CA SER A 15 12.59 49.60 -10.16
C SER A 15 12.75 48.15 -9.71
N MET A 16 11.74 47.34 -10.01
CA MET A 16 11.74 45.88 -9.92
C MET A 16 12.78 45.26 -10.85
N PHE A 17 13.59 44.32 -10.35
CA PHE A 17 14.32 43.38 -11.19
C PHE A 17 14.25 41.95 -10.62
N PHE A 18 13.92 41.04 -11.54
CA PHE A 18 13.81 39.59 -11.39
C PHE A 18 15.11 38.94 -10.88
N ASN A 19 15.00 38.03 -9.92
CA ASN A 19 16.07 37.07 -9.62
C ASN A 19 15.75 35.72 -10.24
N ARG A 20 16.39 35.44 -11.38
CA ARG A 20 16.44 34.15 -12.07
C ARG A 20 17.90 33.69 -12.02
N SER A 21 18.24 32.74 -11.16
CA SER A 21 19.61 32.23 -11.07
C SER A 21 19.84 31.17 -12.15
N LEU A 22 20.67 31.53 -13.14
CA LEU A 22 21.19 30.67 -14.19
C LEU A 22 22.51 30.03 -13.76
N THR A 23 22.67 28.79 -14.23
CA THR A 23 23.82 27.89 -14.22
C THR A 23 25.13 28.52 -14.73
N MET A 24 26.23 28.22 -14.05
CA MET A 24 27.59 28.58 -14.48
C MET A 24 28.12 27.58 -15.51
N HIS A 25 28.61 28.09 -16.65
CA HIS A 25 29.48 27.38 -17.59
C HIS A 25 30.94 27.55 -17.19
N ALA A 26 31.73 26.47 -17.28
CA ALA A 26 33.18 26.49 -17.14
C ALA A 26 33.85 26.52 -18.54
N THR A 27 34.91 27.33 -18.67
CA THR A 27 35.76 27.46 -19.87
C THR A 27 36.91 26.44 -19.87
N ALA A 28 37.44 26.14 -21.06
CA ALA A 28 38.43 25.11 -21.37
C ALA A 28 39.78 25.68 -21.87
N ALA A 29 40.89 24.95 -21.63
CA ALA A 29 42.10 24.84 -22.48
C ALA A 29 43.02 23.71 -21.94
N GLU A 30 43.11 22.55 -22.62
CA GLU A 30 44.29 21.97 -23.36
C GLU A 30 45.30 21.18 -22.48
N SER A 31 45.85 19.98 -22.79
CA SER A 31 46.05 19.22 -24.04
C SER A 31 46.40 17.70 -23.82
N ASN A 32 45.88 16.84 -24.71
CA ASN A 32 46.41 15.57 -25.31
C ASN A 32 46.35 14.15 -24.64
N PRO A 33 46.24 13.04 -25.45
CA PRO A 33 45.33 11.89 -25.23
C PRO A 33 46.03 10.49 -25.16
N PRO A 34 45.33 9.31 -25.02
CA PRO A 34 44.70 8.60 -26.17
C PRO A 34 43.44 7.71 -25.90
N LYS A 35 42.55 7.61 -26.93
CA LYS A 35 41.88 6.42 -27.57
C LYS A 35 41.40 5.22 -26.69
N VAL A 36 40.27 4.52 -26.83
CA VAL A 36 39.06 4.36 -27.71
C VAL A 36 38.06 3.56 -26.81
N HIS A 37 36.73 3.64 -26.87
CA HIS A 37 35.86 2.89 -27.79
C HIS A 37 34.39 3.22 -27.49
N PHE A 38 33.62 3.51 -28.53
CA PHE A 38 32.16 3.62 -28.50
C PHE A 38 31.54 2.26 -28.18
N LEU A 39 30.51 2.23 -27.32
CA LEU A 39 29.31 1.39 -27.51
C LEU A 39 28.08 1.95 -26.79
N LEU A 40 26.98 1.92 -27.55
CA LEU A 40 25.59 2.13 -27.18
C LEU A 40 25.08 1.13 -26.12
N ASN A 41 23.87 1.45 -25.64
CA ASN A 41 22.83 0.54 -25.16
C ASN A 41 22.91 0.03 -23.71
N ASN A 42 21.92 0.46 -22.93
CA ASN A 42 21.35 -0.35 -21.85
C ASN A 42 20.07 -1.03 -22.35
N PRO A 43 20.06 -2.37 -22.50
CA PRO A 43 18.82 -3.14 -22.59
C PRO A 43 18.62 -4.07 -21.39
N SER A 44 17.36 -4.12 -20.96
CA SER A 44 16.57 -5.30 -20.57
C SER A 44 16.92 -6.13 -19.32
N LEU A 45 15.90 -6.21 -18.46
CA LEU A 45 15.38 -7.42 -17.80
C LEU A 45 15.88 -8.76 -18.38
N ASN A 46 16.42 -9.63 -17.51
CA ASN A 46 16.07 -11.06 -17.42
C ASN A 46 17.02 -11.80 -16.45
N ARG A 47 16.49 -12.32 -15.34
CA ARG A 47 16.90 -13.64 -14.84
C ARG A 47 15.86 -14.23 -13.88
N ALA A 48 14.92 -14.95 -14.45
CA ALA A 48 14.41 -16.15 -13.81
C ALA A 48 15.51 -17.23 -13.90
N ALA A 49 15.96 -17.76 -12.75
CA ALA A 49 16.53 -19.10 -12.63
C ALA A 49 16.66 -19.49 -11.14
N SER A 50 15.81 -20.45 -10.76
CA SER A 50 16.17 -21.65 -10.00
C SER A 50 16.36 -21.55 -8.48
N ILE A 51 15.27 -21.93 -7.81
CA ILE A 51 15.22 -22.58 -6.50
C ILE A 51 16.02 -23.89 -6.57
N SER A 52 17.19 -23.94 -5.93
CA SER A 52 17.78 -25.15 -5.31
C SER A 52 19.18 -24.83 -4.76
N LYS A 53 19.34 -24.87 -3.43
CA LYS A 53 20.58 -24.89 -2.61
C LYS A 53 20.62 -23.76 -1.57
N ILE A 54 19.81 -23.90 -0.52
CA ILE A 54 20.25 -23.54 0.83
C ILE A 54 19.86 -24.72 1.72
N TYR A 55 20.60 -25.81 1.59
CA TYR A 55 20.70 -26.86 2.59
C TYR A 55 22.20 -27.18 2.72
N ASN A 56 22.67 -27.24 3.96
CA ASN A 56 24.05 -27.45 4.42
C ASN A 56 24.96 -26.22 4.44
N SER A 57 24.92 -25.49 5.56
CA SER A 57 26.14 -25.09 6.28
C SER A 57 25.77 -24.54 7.66
N ILE A 58 25.57 -25.42 8.64
CA ILE A 58 25.73 -25.07 10.06
C ILE A 58 26.63 -26.15 10.65
N ASP A 59 27.91 -25.80 10.80
CA ASP A 59 28.85 -26.59 11.57
C ASP A 59 28.84 -26.12 13.04
N SER A 60 28.60 -27.10 13.90
CA SER A 60 29.27 -27.34 15.18
C SER A 60 29.27 -26.22 16.24
N VAL A 61 28.26 -26.24 17.11
CA VAL A 61 28.44 -25.83 18.52
C VAL A 61 27.93 -26.93 19.44
N LYS A 62 28.89 -27.56 20.11
CA LYS A 62 28.77 -28.62 21.11
C LYS A 62 28.06 -28.06 22.35
N GLY A 63 26.83 -28.52 22.63
CA GLY A 63 26.09 -28.18 23.85
C GLY A 63 25.22 -29.35 24.31
N LYS A 64 25.42 -29.81 25.56
CA LYS A 64 24.73 -30.94 26.19
C LYS A 64 23.23 -30.66 26.32
N VAL A 65 22.37 -31.37 25.57
CA VAL A 65 20.92 -31.41 25.84
C VAL A 65 20.53 -32.80 26.34
N ARG A 66 19.92 -32.82 27.54
CA ARG A 66 19.40 -34.01 28.21
C ARG A 66 18.15 -34.51 27.48
N LYS A 67 18.24 -35.78 27.09
CA LYS A 67 17.20 -36.80 26.88
C LYS A 67 15.76 -36.40 27.28
N LEU A 68 14.91 -36.12 26.28
CA LEU A 68 13.46 -36.34 26.33
C LEU A 68 12.96 -36.79 24.95
N CYS A 69 13.12 -38.07 24.66
CA CYS A 69 12.34 -38.78 23.64
C CYS A 69 11.90 -40.09 24.30
N SER A 70 10.68 -40.09 24.85
CA SER A 70 10.00 -41.31 25.29
C SER A 70 8.49 -41.07 25.42
N LEU A 71 7.85 -40.53 24.39
CA LEU A 71 6.37 -40.45 24.34
C LEU A 71 5.76 -41.14 23.11
N PHE A 72 6.56 -41.84 22.28
CA PHE A 72 6.03 -42.57 21.12
C PHE A 72 6.69 -43.93 20.85
N GLU A 73 7.14 -44.62 21.90
CA GLU A 73 7.51 -46.04 21.78
C GLU A 73 6.77 -46.84 22.86
N SER A 74 5.70 -47.52 22.45
CA SER A 74 5.10 -48.59 23.25
C SER A 74 6.13 -49.70 23.45
N ALA A 75 6.34 -50.05 24.72
CA ALA A 75 7.23 -51.13 25.14
C ALA A 75 6.86 -52.46 24.48
N LYS A 76 7.87 -53.10 23.88
CA LYS A 76 7.91 -54.53 23.58
C LYS A 76 8.75 -55.19 24.70
N SER A 77 8.18 -56.15 25.41
CA SER A 77 8.95 -57.07 26.27
C SER A 77 8.73 -58.52 25.82
N SER A 78 9.86 -59.14 25.46
CA SER A 78 10.23 -60.57 25.45
C SER A 78 9.80 -61.34 26.71
N LEU A 79 9.71 -62.67 26.84
CA LEU A 79 10.00 -63.92 26.09
C LEU A 79 9.20 -65.02 26.89
N SER A 80 8.62 -66.09 26.32
CA SER A 80 9.26 -67.42 26.21
C SER A 80 8.32 -68.48 25.59
N SER A 81 8.96 -69.54 25.10
CA SER A 81 8.55 -70.70 24.29
C SER A 81 7.35 -71.56 24.74
N SER A 82 6.54 -72.03 23.79
CA SER A 82 6.33 -73.47 23.49
C SER A 82 5.32 -73.67 22.34
N SER A 83 5.43 -74.83 21.71
CA SER A 83 4.96 -75.20 20.37
C SER A 83 3.60 -75.91 20.32
N LEU A 84 3.01 -75.93 19.12
CA LEU A 84 2.02 -76.86 18.53
C LEU A 84 0.51 -76.50 18.57
N THR A 85 0.02 -76.20 17.36
CA THR A 85 -1.20 -76.71 16.67
C THR A 85 -2.62 -76.46 17.20
N ALA A 86 -3.40 -75.85 16.29
CA ALA A 86 -4.82 -76.06 15.98
C ALA A 86 -5.93 -75.34 16.80
N SER A 87 -6.67 -74.52 16.05
CA SER A 87 -7.99 -73.84 16.22
C SER A 87 -9.12 -74.67 16.89
N PRO A 88 -10.35 -74.15 17.23
CA PRO A 88 -11.05 -72.92 16.78
C PRO A 88 -11.99 -72.17 17.80
N LYS A 89 -12.64 -71.09 17.31
CA LYS A 89 -13.98 -70.51 17.65
C LYS A 89 -14.09 -69.23 18.53
N GLU A 90 -14.77 -68.23 17.92
CA GLU A 90 -15.63 -67.13 18.46
C GLU A 90 -15.01 -66.14 19.47
N SER A 91 -15.27 -64.83 19.50
CA SER A 91 -16.39 -63.98 19.08
C SER A 91 -15.92 -62.51 18.93
N VAL A 92 -16.48 -61.78 17.97
CA VAL A 92 -16.23 -60.34 17.69
C VAL A 92 -17.05 -59.45 18.62
N PRO A 93 -16.50 -58.31 19.10
CA PRO A 93 -17.30 -57.09 19.23
C PRO A 93 -16.77 -55.98 18.31
N LYS A 94 -17.64 -55.52 17.40
CA LYS A 94 -17.45 -54.34 16.55
C LYS A 94 -17.44 -53.09 17.41
N VAL A 95 -16.31 -52.39 17.49
CA VAL A 95 -16.28 -51.00 17.97
C VAL A 95 -16.59 -50.08 16.80
N VAL A 96 -17.79 -49.53 16.81
CA VAL A 96 -18.26 -48.48 15.89
C VAL A 96 -17.51 -47.19 16.23
N LEU A 97 -16.56 -46.81 15.38
CA LEU A 97 -15.96 -45.47 15.44
C LEU A 97 -16.96 -44.46 14.87
N ARG A 98 -17.40 -43.54 15.73
CA ARG A 98 -18.23 -42.39 15.35
C ARG A 98 -17.43 -41.50 14.36
N PRO A 99 -18.03 -41.01 13.26
CA PRO A 99 -17.35 -40.08 12.38
C PRO A 99 -16.95 -38.82 13.14
N ALA A 100 -15.68 -38.46 13.04
CA ALA A 100 -15.19 -37.15 13.45
C ALA A 100 -16.03 -36.10 12.72
N LYS A 101 -16.70 -35.23 13.48
CA LYS A 101 -17.42 -34.08 12.95
C LYS A 101 -16.45 -33.30 12.08
N SER A 102 -16.67 -33.34 10.76
CA SER A 102 -16.08 -32.38 9.85
C SER A 102 -16.46 -31.00 10.36
N ILE A 103 -15.48 -30.23 10.82
CA ILE A 103 -15.61 -28.79 10.96
C ILE A 103 -15.87 -28.26 9.55
N GLY A 104 -17.15 -28.14 9.22
CA GLY A 104 -17.61 -27.53 7.99
C GLY A 104 -17.36 -26.04 8.11
N TYR A 105 -16.28 -25.55 7.49
CA TYR A 105 -16.10 -24.13 7.24
C TYR A 105 -16.92 -23.65 6.01
N SER A 106 -17.87 -24.45 5.55
CA SER A 106 -18.69 -24.13 4.39
C SER A 106 -20.09 -23.72 4.85
N SER A 107 -20.27 -22.42 5.12
CA SER A 107 -21.48 -21.65 4.71
C SER A 107 -21.62 -20.25 5.33
N SER A 108 -20.82 -19.84 6.34
CA SER A 108 -21.16 -18.60 7.08
C SER A 108 -20.56 -17.29 6.56
N PHE A 109 -19.60 -17.30 5.64
CA PHE A 109 -18.91 -16.06 5.27
C PHE A 109 -19.68 -15.16 4.29
N SER A 110 -20.62 -15.72 3.50
CA SER A 110 -21.48 -14.90 2.63
C SER A 110 -22.39 -13.95 3.44
N SER A 111 -22.51 -14.17 4.75
CA SER A 111 -23.27 -13.35 5.70
C SER A 111 -22.42 -12.31 6.45
N SER A 112 -21.08 -12.36 6.40
CA SER A 112 -20.23 -11.42 7.17
C SER A 112 -20.15 -10.01 6.56
N PHE A 113 -20.63 -9.83 5.32
CA PHE A 113 -20.86 -8.51 4.70
C PHE A 113 -22.22 -7.88 5.05
N ASN A 114 -22.98 -8.48 5.98
CA ASN A 114 -24.31 -8.02 6.38
C ASN A 114 -24.33 -7.25 7.70
N SER A 115 -23.20 -6.75 8.20
CA SER A 115 -23.24 -5.72 9.24
C SER A 115 -23.66 -4.39 8.60
N PRO A 116 -24.87 -3.87 8.87
CA PRO A 116 -25.42 -2.70 8.16
C PRO A 116 -24.90 -1.36 8.72
N LEU A 117 -23.92 -1.38 9.64
CA LEU A 117 -23.68 -0.24 10.51
C LEU A 117 -22.79 0.85 9.91
N ILE A 118 -21.91 0.52 8.95
CA ILE A 118 -20.92 1.48 8.44
C ILE A 118 -20.84 1.35 6.92
N ARG A 119 -21.34 2.37 6.22
CA ARG A 119 -21.26 2.50 4.77
C ARG A 119 -20.62 3.83 4.39
N LEU A 120 -19.83 3.79 3.31
CA LEU A 120 -19.22 4.97 2.71
C LEU A 120 -20.05 5.39 1.48
N PRO A 121 -20.90 6.43 1.60
CA PRO A 121 -21.82 6.80 0.52
C PRO A 121 -21.05 7.18 -0.76
N GLY A 122 -21.60 6.82 -1.93
CA GLY A 122 -21.02 7.18 -3.24
C GLY A 122 -19.83 6.33 -3.70
N THR A 123 -19.49 5.26 -2.96
CA THR A 123 -18.32 4.39 -3.24
C THR A 123 -18.70 2.92 -3.46
N GLU A 124 -19.94 2.67 -3.90
CA GLU A 124 -20.53 1.33 -4.06
C GLU A 124 -19.89 0.51 -5.20
N ASP A 125 -19.14 1.17 -6.07
CA ASP A 125 -18.51 0.63 -7.29
C ASP A 125 -17.00 0.42 -7.16
N ARG A 126 -16.38 0.87 -6.07
CA ARG A 126 -14.92 0.95 -5.94
C ARG A 126 -14.38 0.41 -4.62
N ILE A 127 -13.06 0.26 -4.56
CA ILE A 127 -12.33 -0.08 -3.34
C ILE A 127 -11.70 1.20 -2.82
N VAL A 128 -11.98 1.57 -1.58
CA VAL A 128 -11.43 2.76 -0.93
C VAL A 128 -10.54 2.31 0.22
N VAL A 129 -9.30 2.80 0.23
CA VAL A 129 -8.33 2.52 1.30
C VAL A 129 -7.86 3.84 1.87
N TYR A 130 -8.21 4.08 3.13
CA TYR A 130 -7.66 5.19 3.90
C TYR A 130 -6.32 4.78 4.48
N ILE A 131 -5.29 5.59 4.19
CA ILE A 131 -3.92 5.39 4.65
C ILE A 131 -3.31 6.69 5.16
N THR A 132 -2.09 6.60 5.66
CA THR A 132 -1.18 7.73 5.82
C THR A 132 0.15 7.38 5.17
N SER A 133 0.73 8.30 4.41
CA SER A 133 2.10 8.18 3.90
C SER A 133 3.15 8.64 4.92
N LEU A 134 2.72 9.31 6.00
CA LEU A 134 3.63 9.76 7.06
C LEU A 134 4.21 8.57 7.82
N ARG A 135 5.52 8.64 8.08
CA ARG A 135 6.29 7.59 8.78
C ARG A 135 6.46 7.85 10.28
N GLY A 136 5.61 8.70 10.86
CA GLY A 136 5.72 9.12 12.27
C GLY A 136 5.51 7.97 13.26
N ILE A 137 4.55 7.07 12.98
CA ILE A 137 4.29 5.88 13.79
C ILE A 137 4.64 4.65 12.93
N ARG A 138 5.75 3.98 13.28
CA ARG A 138 6.28 2.84 12.50
C ARG A 138 5.23 1.76 12.25
N ARG A 139 4.54 1.32 13.31
CA ARG A 139 3.48 0.29 13.21
C ARG A 139 2.40 0.68 12.19
N THR A 140 1.85 1.89 12.30
CA THR A 140 0.82 2.38 11.38
C THR A 140 1.32 2.48 9.94
N TYR A 141 2.55 2.93 9.74
CA TYR A 141 3.15 2.99 8.40
C TYR A 141 3.32 1.59 7.79
N GLU A 142 3.85 0.63 8.56
CA GLU A 142 4.02 -0.75 8.14
C GLU A 142 2.68 -1.40 7.79
N ASP A 143 1.65 -1.16 8.60
CA ASP A 143 0.30 -1.66 8.36
C ASP A 143 -0.33 -1.06 7.10
N CYS A 144 -0.22 0.26 6.91
CA CYS A 144 -0.68 0.93 5.70
C CYS A 144 0.07 0.42 4.46
N TYR A 145 1.39 0.25 4.57
CA TYR A 145 2.23 -0.25 3.49
C TYR A 145 1.85 -1.69 3.12
N ALA A 146 1.66 -2.56 4.11
CA ALA A 146 1.27 -3.96 3.88
C ALA A 146 -0.08 -4.04 3.14
N VAL A 147 -1.11 -3.34 3.60
CA VAL A 147 -2.41 -3.31 2.93
C VAL A 147 -2.32 -2.76 1.51
N ARG A 148 -1.53 -1.69 1.32
CA ARG A 148 -1.28 -1.12 -0.02
C ARG A 148 -0.62 -2.16 -0.94
N MET A 149 0.35 -2.92 -0.45
CA MET A 149 1.03 -3.96 -1.23
C MET A 149 0.11 -5.14 -1.57
N ILE A 150 -0.77 -5.55 -0.65
CA ILE A 150 -1.76 -6.61 -0.90
C ILE A 150 -2.63 -6.24 -2.10
N PHE A 151 -3.26 -5.06 -2.08
CA PHE A 151 -4.11 -4.63 -3.20
C PHE A 151 -3.34 -4.42 -4.51
N ARG A 152 -2.11 -3.89 -4.44
CA ARG A 152 -1.22 -3.80 -5.61
C ARG A 152 -0.90 -5.17 -6.20
N GLY A 153 -0.73 -6.20 -5.36
CA GLY A 153 -0.53 -7.59 -5.78
C GLY A 153 -1.71 -8.14 -6.59
N PHE A 154 -2.94 -7.82 -6.19
CA PHE A 154 -4.16 -8.18 -6.96
C PHE A 154 -4.35 -7.36 -8.24
N ARG A 155 -3.59 -6.27 -8.39
CA ARG A 155 -3.68 -5.33 -9.52
C ARG A 155 -5.08 -4.73 -9.69
N VAL A 156 -5.87 -4.62 -8.63
CA VAL A 156 -7.20 -3.99 -8.71
C VAL A 156 -7.08 -2.46 -8.70
N TRP A 157 -8.07 -1.78 -9.27
CA TRP A 157 -8.21 -0.34 -9.09
C TRP A 157 -8.60 -0.02 -7.64
N VAL A 158 -7.78 0.80 -6.99
CA VAL A 158 -7.98 1.23 -5.61
C VAL A 158 -7.93 2.75 -5.53
N ASP A 159 -8.93 3.32 -4.88
CA ASP A 159 -8.99 4.70 -4.43
C ASP A 159 -8.22 4.84 -3.11
N GLU A 160 -6.93 5.19 -3.21
CA GLU A 160 -6.07 5.44 -2.07
C GLU A 160 -6.31 6.86 -1.54
N ARG A 161 -6.85 6.96 -0.32
CA ARG A 161 -7.16 8.22 0.36
C ARG A 161 -6.16 8.46 1.49
N ASP A 162 -5.21 9.35 1.25
CA ASP A 162 -4.22 9.70 2.25
C ASP A 162 -4.73 10.82 3.18
N ILE A 163 -5.03 10.48 4.43
CA ILE A 163 -5.58 11.43 5.42
C ILE A 163 -4.56 12.47 5.89
N SER A 164 -3.28 12.29 5.57
CA SER A 164 -2.23 13.28 5.85
C SER A 164 -2.12 14.32 4.76
N MET A 165 -2.56 13.99 3.54
CA MET A 165 -2.50 14.85 2.37
C MET A 165 -3.77 15.70 2.19
N ASP A 166 -4.90 15.23 2.71
CA ASP A 166 -6.20 15.91 2.63
C ASP A 166 -7.02 15.74 3.92
N ALA A 167 -7.30 16.86 4.60
CA ALA A 167 -8.10 16.89 5.81
C ALA A 167 -9.58 16.51 5.57
N ALA A 168 -10.09 16.62 4.35
CA ALA A 168 -11.45 16.17 4.02
C ALA A 168 -11.56 14.65 4.21
N TYR A 169 -10.56 13.86 3.80
CA TYR A 169 -10.54 12.42 4.02
C TYR A 169 -10.49 12.05 5.51
N ARG A 170 -9.74 12.81 6.32
CA ARG A 170 -9.75 12.60 7.77
C ARG A 170 -11.15 12.82 8.35
N LYS A 171 -11.80 13.93 7.99
CA LYS A 171 -13.14 14.29 8.47
C LYS A 171 -14.20 13.27 8.01
N GLU A 172 -14.12 12.85 6.75
CA GLU A 172 -14.99 11.83 6.17
C GLU A 172 -14.86 10.50 6.93
N LEU A 173 -13.64 9.99 7.11
CA LEU A 173 -13.39 8.74 7.81
C LEU A 173 -13.89 8.77 9.26
N GLN A 174 -13.61 9.86 9.99
CA GLN A 174 -14.11 10.06 11.35
C GLN A 174 -15.64 10.12 11.41
N SER A 175 -16.27 10.73 10.40
CA SER A 175 -17.74 10.82 10.32
C SER A 175 -18.39 9.46 10.07
N VAL A 176 -17.79 8.65 9.20
CA VAL A 176 -18.30 7.32 8.84
C VAL A 176 -18.12 6.32 9.97
N LEU A 177 -16.97 6.33 10.63
CA LEU A 177 -16.69 5.43 11.77
C LEU A 177 -17.27 5.95 13.09
N LYS A 178 -17.71 7.21 13.15
CA LYS A 178 -18.18 7.90 14.37
C LYS A 178 -17.15 7.90 15.50
N GLU A 179 -15.88 7.86 15.13
CA GLU A 179 -14.73 7.82 16.05
C GLU A 179 -13.81 9.01 15.79
N LYS A 180 -13.30 9.62 16.87
CA LYS A 180 -12.35 10.74 16.75
C LYS A 180 -10.95 10.26 16.38
N ASN A 181 -10.53 9.11 16.94
CA ASN A 181 -9.18 8.57 16.79
C ASN A 181 -9.26 7.22 16.09
N VAL A 182 -9.25 7.26 14.77
CA VAL A 182 -9.31 6.07 13.92
C VAL A 182 -7.89 5.53 13.73
N SER A 183 -7.70 4.23 13.96
CA SER A 183 -6.46 3.54 13.58
C SER A 183 -6.38 3.40 12.06
N LEU A 184 -5.18 3.39 11.49
CA LEU A 184 -5.00 3.17 10.05
C LEU A 184 -4.23 1.87 9.80
N PRO A 185 -4.43 1.24 8.63
CA PRO A 185 -5.31 1.63 7.52
C PRO A 185 -6.79 1.30 7.79
N GLN A 186 -7.71 1.86 6.99
CA GLN A 186 -9.13 1.49 6.98
C GLN A 186 -9.63 1.24 5.57
N VAL A 187 -10.36 0.12 5.37
CA VAL A 187 -10.73 -0.36 4.03
C VAL A 187 -12.23 -0.50 3.87
N PHE A 188 -12.71 0.00 2.74
CA PHE A 188 -14.08 -0.13 2.26
C PHE A 188 -14.08 -0.79 0.88
N ILE A 189 -14.96 -1.75 0.67
CA ILE A 189 -15.14 -2.43 -0.61
C ILE A 189 -16.62 -2.33 -0.99
N LYS A 190 -16.92 -1.76 -2.16
CA LYS A 190 -18.30 -1.54 -2.62
C LYS A 190 -19.14 -0.82 -1.55
N GLY A 191 -18.61 0.27 -1.02
CA GLY A 191 -19.23 1.06 0.04
C GLY A 191 -19.32 0.40 1.42
N LYS A 192 -19.01 -0.90 1.56
CA LYS A 192 -19.08 -1.62 2.85
C LYS A 192 -17.75 -1.56 3.58
N TYR A 193 -17.80 -1.28 4.89
CA TYR A 193 -16.63 -1.35 5.74
C TYR A 193 -16.15 -2.80 5.92
N VAL A 194 -14.87 -3.05 5.64
CA VAL A 194 -14.24 -4.37 5.75
C VAL A 194 -13.39 -4.47 7.01
N GLY A 195 -12.67 -3.41 7.35
CA GLY A 195 -11.82 -3.36 8.54
C GLY A 195 -10.47 -2.69 8.31
N GLY A 196 -9.61 -2.82 9.32
CA GLY A 196 -8.22 -2.35 9.28
C GLY A 196 -7.22 -3.41 8.80
N ALA A 197 -5.94 -3.21 9.11
CA ALA A 197 -4.87 -4.07 8.60
C ALA A 197 -5.04 -5.55 8.93
N ASP A 198 -5.36 -5.90 10.18
CA ASP A 198 -5.44 -7.30 10.60
C ASP A 198 -6.55 -8.07 9.86
N ALA A 199 -7.70 -7.43 9.66
CA ALA A 199 -8.81 -7.99 8.91
C ALA A 199 -8.40 -8.28 7.46
N ILE A 200 -7.76 -7.32 6.80
CA ILE A 200 -7.33 -7.47 5.40
C ILE A 200 -6.23 -8.52 5.26
N LYS A 201 -5.25 -8.55 6.17
CA LYS A 201 -4.18 -9.57 6.18
C LYS A 201 -4.77 -10.96 6.36
N SER A 202 -5.68 -11.15 7.32
CA SER A 202 -6.35 -12.43 7.56
C SER A 202 -7.16 -12.89 6.34
N MET A 203 -7.96 -12.00 5.74
CA MET A 203 -8.72 -12.33 4.53
C MET A 203 -7.84 -12.65 3.33
N PHE A 204 -6.66 -12.01 3.23
CA PHE A 204 -5.67 -12.32 2.21
C PHE A 204 -5.07 -13.72 2.40
N GLU A 205 -4.69 -14.07 3.63
CA GLU A 205 -4.11 -15.37 3.97
C GLU A 205 -5.09 -16.53 3.75
N VAL A 206 -6.37 -16.35 4.09
CA VAL A 206 -7.42 -17.36 3.89
C VAL A 206 -7.89 -17.42 2.42
N GLY A 207 -7.52 -16.43 1.59
CA GLY A 207 -7.90 -16.36 0.18
C GLY A 207 -9.33 -15.85 -0.07
N GLU A 208 -10.02 -15.36 0.96
CA GLU A 208 -11.35 -14.77 0.83
C GLU A 208 -11.30 -13.44 0.09
N LEU A 209 -10.25 -12.64 0.33
CA LEU A 209 -10.05 -11.36 -0.32
C LEU A 209 -10.04 -11.50 -1.85
N ALA A 210 -9.41 -12.56 -2.38
CA ALA A 210 -9.37 -12.84 -3.81
C ALA A 210 -10.77 -13.01 -4.42
N LYS A 211 -11.69 -13.69 -3.71
CA LYS A 211 -13.06 -13.93 -4.17
C LYS A 211 -13.88 -12.64 -4.24
N ILE A 212 -13.70 -11.77 -3.25
CA ILE A 212 -14.39 -10.48 -3.19
C ILE A 212 -13.90 -9.54 -4.30
N LEU A 213 -12.61 -9.64 -4.64
CA LEU A 213 -11.95 -8.79 -5.61
C LEU A 213 -12.14 -9.23 -7.06
N ASP A 214 -12.70 -10.40 -7.32
CA ASP A 214 -12.73 -10.99 -8.67
C ASP A 214 -13.54 -10.16 -9.69
N GLY A 215 -14.51 -9.37 -9.22
CA GLY A 215 -15.34 -8.49 -10.06
C GLY A 215 -14.78 -7.09 -10.34
N PHE A 216 -13.56 -6.76 -9.89
CA PHE A 216 -12.99 -5.43 -10.10
C PHE A 216 -12.10 -5.36 -11.35
N PRO A 217 -12.05 -4.20 -12.03
CA PRO A 217 -11.13 -3.99 -13.14
C PRO A 217 -9.68 -4.15 -12.66
N ARG A 218 -8.87 -4.85 -13.46
CA ARG A 218 -7.45 -5.09 -13.17
C ARG A 218 -6.57 -4.18 -14.02
N ARG A 219 -5.53 -3.62 -13.41
CA ARG A 219 -4.48 -2.83 -14.04
C ARG A 219 -3.44 -3.75 -14.69
N GLN A 220 -2.77 -3.22 -15.71
CA GLN A 220 -1.63 -3.90 -16.31
C GLN A 220 -0.48 -4.05 -15.30
N PRO A 221 0.32 -5.13 -15.39
CA PRO A 221 1.52 -5.27 -14.57
C PRO A 221 2.45 -4.07 -14.76
N GLY A 222 2.95 -3.51 -13.66
CA GLY A 222 3.87 -2.37 -13.71
C GLY A 222 3.21 -1.04 -14.06
N PHE A 223 1.88 -0.96 -14.10
CA PHE A 223 1.19 0.32 -14.27
C PHE A 223 1.59 1.30 -13.16
N VAL A 224 2.04 2.48 -13.58
CA VAL A 224 2.28 3.65 -12.74
C VAL A 224 1.64 4.83 -13.46
N CYS A 225 0.89 5.66 -12.74
CA CYS A 225 0.33 6.87 -13.33
C CYS A 225 1.45 7.80 -13.82
N GLU A 226 1.43 8.15 -15.11
CA GLU A 226 2.46 9.01 -15.73
C GLU A 226 2.42 10.44 -15.18
N ALA A 227 1.24 10.95 -14.82
CA ALA A 227 1.10 12.31 -14.31
C ALA A 227 1.52 12.48 -12.84
N CYS A 228 1.21 11.51 -11.97
CA CYS A 228 1.46 11.66 -10.52
C CYS A 228 2.40 10.61 -9.93
N GLY A 229 2.92 9.65 -10.71
CA GLY A 229 3.78 8.58 -10.18
C GLY A 229 3.13 7.76 -9.05
N ASP A 230 1.81 7.54 -9.13
CA ASP A 230 0.99 6.86 -8.10
C ASP A 230 0.93 7.52 -6.70
N VAL A 231 1.28 8.80 -6.58
CA VAL A 231 1.10 9.55 -5.32
C VAL A 231 -0.30 10.14 -5.14
N ARG A 232 -1.20 9.99 -6.13
CA ARG A 232 -2.62 10.37 -6.15
C ARG A 232 -2.93 11.88 -6.09
N PHE A 233 -1.94 12.72 -5.83
CA PHE A 233 -2.08 14.17 -5.77
C PHE A 233 -1.08 14.85 -6.70
N VAL A 234 -1.48 16.00 -7.24
CA VAL A 234 -0.64 16.90 -8.04
C VAL A 234 -0.85 18.35 -7.58
N PRO A 235 0.13 19.26 -7.78
CA PRO A 235 -0.07 20.68 -7.54
C PRO A 235 -1.26 21.22 -8.33
N CYS A 236 -2.04 22.09 -7.71
CA CYS A 236 -3.16 22.75 -8.36
C CYS A 236 -2.69 23.61 -9.54
N GLY A 237 -3.30 23.44 -10.72
CA GLY A 237 -2.98 24.22 -11.91
C GLY A 237 -3.33 25.71 -11.80
N ASN A 238 -4.46 26.04 -11.16
CA ASN A 238 -4.93 27.42 -11.02
C ASN A 238 -4.02 28.26 -10.11
N CYS A 239 -3.62 27.72 -8.95
CA CYS A 239 -2.77 28.45 -7.99
C CYS A 239 -1.30 28.01 -7.96
N SER A 240 -0.90 27.07 -8.82
CA SER A 240 0.43 26.45 -8.82
C SER A 240 0.87 25.92 -7.44
N GLY A 241 -0.09 25.43 -6.64
CA GLY A 241 0.16 24.96 -5.28
C GLY A 241 0.30 26.04 -4.20
N SER A 242 0.27 27.33 -4.54
CA SER A 242 0.41 28.42 -3.57
C SER A 242 -0.84 28.66 -2.71
N ARG A 243 -1.98 28.10 -3.13
CA ARG A 243 -3.33 28.35 -2.59
C ARG A 243 -3.78 29.81 -2.70
N LYS A 244 -3.12 30.63 -3.52
CA LYS A 244 -3.47 32.04 -3.76
C LYS A 244 -3.77 32.26 -5.24
N VAL A 245 -4.87 32.96 -5.51
CA VAL A 245 -5.28 33.41 -6.85
C VAL A 245 -5.65 34.88 -6.76
N PHE A 246 -5.33 35.66 -7.79
CA PHE A 246 -5.74 37.05 -7.87
C PHE A 246 -7.11 37.14 -8.53
N ASP A 247 -8.04 37.82 -7.87
CA ASP A 247 -9.34 38.10 -8.43
C ASP A 247 -9.27 39.44 -9.17
N GLU A 248 -9.42 39.42 -10.49
CA GLU A 248 -9.34 40.63 -11.32
C GLU A 248 -10.55 41.55 -11.13
N ASP A 249 -11.72 40.98 -10.83
CA ASP A 249 -12.97 41.73 -10.66
C ASP A 249 -12.97 42.50 -9.34
N GLU A 250 -12.45 41.89 -8.27
CA GLU A 250 -12.36 42.50 -6.94
C GLU A 250 -10.98 43.14 -6.65
N GLY A 251 -10.00 42.94 -7.53
CA GLY A 251 -8.64 43.47 -7.39
C GLY A 251 -7.88 42.95 -6.16
N LEU A 252 -8.22 41.76 -5.65
CA LEU A 252 -7.68 41.24 -4.38
C LEU A 252 -7.24 39.78 -4.46
N LEU A 253 -6.28 39.42 -3.60
CA LEU A 253 -5.80 38.03 -3.50
C LEU A 253 -6.79 37.18 -2.69
N LYS A 254 -7.38 36.18 -3.36
CA LYS A 254 -8.25 35.18 -2.76
C LYS A 254 -7.55 33.85 -2.58
N ARG A 255 -8.14 33.01 -1.73
CA ARG A 255 -7.72 31.60 -1.62
C ARG A 255 -8.27 30.81 -2.80
N CYS A 256 -7.44 29.96 -3.38
CA CYS A 256 -7.88 29.03 -4.42
C CYS A 256 -8.96 28.10 -3.86
N LEU A 257 -10.06 27.94 -4.59
CA LEU A 257 -11.20 27.09 -4.22
C LEU A 257 -11.16 25.71 -4.89
N GLU A 258 -10.25 25.50 -5.84
CA GLU A 258 -10.12 24.25 -6.58
C GLU A 258 -9.21 23.22 -5.89
N CYS A 259 -8.45 23.64 -4.88
CA CYS A 259 -7.45 22.81 -4.23
C CYS A 259 -7.68 22.67 -2.73
N ASN A 260 -7.09 21.62 -2.15
CA ASN A 260 -7.14 21.40 -0.72
C ASN A 260 -6.24 22.39 0.05
N GLU A 261 -6.15 22.22 1.37
CA GLU A 261 -5.38 23.11 2.24
C GLU A 261 -3.88 23.20 1.90
N ASN A 262 -3.35 22.19 1.20
CA ASN A 262 -1.95 22.07 0.80
C ASN A 262 -1.70 22.58 -0.62
N GLY A 263 -2.70 23.15 -1.31
CA GLY A 263 -2.56 23.56 -2.71
C GLY A 263 -2.57 22.38 -3.69
N LEU A 264 -3.06 21.22 -3.26
CA LEU A 264 -3.06 20.00 -4.06
C LEU A 264 -4.46 19.66 -4.56
N ILE A 265 -4.51 19.01 -5.72
CA ILE A 265 -5.71 18.39 -6.27
C ILE A 265 -5.46 16.90 -6.44
N ARG A 266 -6.54 16.11 -6.48
CA ARG A 266 -6.44 14.70 -6.87
C ARG A 266 -5.97 14.60 -8.30
N CYS A 267 -5.14 13.62 -8.59
CA CYS A 267 -4.64 13.38 -9.94
C CYS A 267 -5.81 13.03 -10.88
N PRO A 268 -6.08 13.83 -11.92
CA PRO A 268 -7.22 13.59 -12.82
C PRO A 268 -7.06 12.28 -13.61
N ASP A 269 -5.83 11.82 -13.84
CA ASP A 269 -5.57 10.65 -14.70
C ASP A 269 -5.78 9.31 -14.00
N CYS A 270 -5.70 9.27 -12.66
CA CYS A 270 -5.75 8.00 -11.91
C CYS A 270 -6.69 7.99 -10.70
N CYS A 271 -7.42 9.09 -10.45
CA CYS A 271 -8.36 9.22 -9.35
C CYS A 271 -9.83 9.42 -9.79
N SER A 272 -10.14 9.27 -11.08
CA SER A 272 -11.50 9.27 -11.62
C SER A 272 -12.25 7.97 -11.36
#